data_AF-A0A958UXV3-F1
#
_entry.id   AF-A0A958UXV3-F1
#
_cell.length_a   1.000
_cell.length_b   1.000
_cell.length_c   1.000
_cell.angle_alpha   90.00
_cell.angle_beta   90.00
_cell.angle_gamma   90.00
#
_symmetry.space_group_name_H-M   'P 1'
#
loop_
_entity.id
_entity.type
_entity.pdbx_description
1 polymer ?
#
loop_
_entity_poly.entity_id
_entity_poly.type
_entity_poly.pdbx_seq_one_letter_code
_entity_poly.pdbx_strand_id
1 'polypeptide(L)'
;MFNKYIKIAIAVAILAWSVYEFTLKHIGNGISLILLAGIFVFFYFKNEFLLLAFLRLRKQDFPGAEKWLNYIKNPSSALVKKQEGYYNFLHGLIVSQTNLTQAEKYFKRALNLGLSMSHDRAMATLQLAGLAMAKR
;
A
#
# COMPACT_ATOMS: atom_id res chain seq x y z
N MET A 1 -8.25 -5.93 9.44
CA MET A 1 -8.16 -5.43 8.05
C MET A 1 -8.68 -6.50 7.13
N PHE A 2 -9.60 -6.14 6.25
CA PHE A 2 -10.24 -7.08 5.34
C PHE A 2 -9.22 -7.74 4.41
N ASN A 3 -9.24 -9.07 4.39
CA ASN A 3 -8.42 -9.91 3.55
C ASN A 3 -8.58 -9.48 2.07
N LYS A 4 -7.50 -9.50 1.28
CA LYS A 4 -7.50 -9.10 -0.15
C LYS A 4 -8.64 -9.77 -0.94
N TYR A 5 -9.00 -10.99 -0.54
CA TYR A 5 -10.07 -11.77 -1.15
C TYR A 5 -11.48 -11.21 -0.89
N ILE A 6 -11.72 -10.55 0.25
CA ILE A 6 -13.05 -10.02 0.57
C ILE A 6 -13.36 -8.78 -0.28
N LYS A 7 -12.35 -7.95 -0.57
CA LYS A 7 -12.53 -6.81 -1.49
C LYS A 7 -12.88 -7.29 -2.90
N ILE A 8 -12.26 -8.37 -3.37
CA ILE A 8 -12.59 -8.99 -4.66
C ILE A 8 -13.99 -9.61 -4.63
N ALA A 9 -14.34 -10.35 -3.57
CA ALA A 9 -15.65 -10.97 -3.44
C ALA A 9 -16.79 -9.93 -3.47
N ILE A 10 -16.61 -8.79 -2.80
CA ILE A 10 -17.57 -7.67 -2.84
C ILE A 10 -17.65 -7.05 -4.23
N ALA A 11 -16.51 -6.82 -4.90
CA ALA A 11 -16.50 -6.27 -6.26
C ALA A 11 -17.21 -7.19 -7.27
N VAL A 12 -17.01 -8.51 -7.15
CA VAL A 12 -17.70 -9.51 -7.98
C VAL A 12 -19.21 -9.55 -7.67
N ALA A 13 -19.60 -9.45 -6.40
CA ALA A 13 -21.01 -9.40 -6.02
C ALA A 13 -21.71 -8.14 -6.58
N ILE A 14 -21.06 -6.98 -6.54
CA ILE A 14 -21.61 -5.72 -7.10
C ILE A 14 -21.70 -5.81 -8.63
N LEU A 15 -20.72 -6.41 -9.30
CA LEU A 15 -20.78 -6.64 -10.75
C LEU A 15 -21.91 -7.60 -11.13
N ALA A 16 -22.11 -8.69 -10.38
CA ALA A 16 -23.23 -9.60 -10.59
C ALA A 16 -24.58 -8.90 -10.39
N TRP A 17 -24.68 -8.03 -9.38
CA TRP A 17 -25.88 -7.22 -9.12
C TRP A 17 -26.14 -6.19 -10.24
N SER A 18 -25.08 -5.60 -10.79
CA SER A 18 -25.18 -4.70 -11.94
C SER A 18 -25.73 -5.43 -13.17
N VAL A 19 -25.24 -6.64 -13.47
CA VAL A 19 -25.75 -7.47 -14.58
C VAL A 19 -27.24 -7.79 -14.39
N TYR A 20 -27.68 -8.06 -13.15
CA TYR A 20 -29.09 -8.27 -12.85
C TYR A 20 -29.94 -7.00 -13.09
N GLU A 21 -29.48 -5.82 -12.68
CA GLU A 21 -30.16 -4.54 -12.96
C GLU A 21 -30.32 -4.25 -14.46
N PHE A 22 -29.37 -4.69 -15.30
CA PHE A 22 -29.51 -4.60 -16.76
C PHE A 22 -30.63 -5.49 -17.31
N THR A 23 -30.89 -6.65 -16.71
CA THR A 23 -32.01 -7.52 -17.15
C THR A 23 -33.39 -6.93 -16.85
N LEU A 24 -33.49 -6.05 -15.85
CA LEU A 24 -34.71 -5.33 -15.47
C LEU A 24 -34.93 -4.02 -16.26
N LYS A 25 -34.13 -3.75 -17.31
CA LYS A 25 -34.14 -2.52 -18.12
C LYS A 25 -33.81 -1.23 -17.35
N HIS A 26 -33.26 -1.31 -16.14
CA HIS A 26 -32.77 -0.17 -15.36
C HIS A 26 -31.34 0.22 -15.79
N ILE A 27 -31.21 0.71 -17.03
CA ILE A 27 -29.90 1.00 -17.67
C ILE A 27 -29.09 2.04 -16.88
N GLY A 28 -29.73 3.08 -16.34
CA GLY A 28 -29.03 4.13 -15.58
C GLY A 28 -28.47 3.65 -14.24
N ASN A 29 -29.16 2.73 -13.58
CA ASN A 29 -28.75 2.20 -12.28
C ASN A 29 -27.65 1.14 -12.45
N GLY A 30 -27.73 0.31 -13.50
CA GLY A 30 -26.68 -0.62 -13.90
C GLY A 30 -25.34 0.07 -14.18
N ILE A 31 -25.33 1.20 -14.91
CA ILE A 31 -24.13 1.99 -15.19
C ILE A 31 -23.55 2.58 -13.90
N SER A 32 -24.40 3.09 -13.01
CA SER A 32 -23.97 3.66 -11.72
C SER A 32 -23.28 2.61 -10.83
N LEU A 33 -23.79 1.37 -10.84
CA LEU A 33 -23.19 0.24 -10.11
C LEU A 33 -21.85 -0.21 -10.70
N ILE A 34 -21.67 -0.16 -12.02
CA ILE A 34 -20.36 -0.43 -12.66
C ILE A 34 -19.33 0.62 -12.24
N LEU A 35 -19.72 1.89 -12.25
CA LEU A 35 -18.84 3.01 -11.87
C LEU A 35 -18.44 2.90 -10.39
N LEU A 36 -19.40 2.53 -9.53
CA LEU A 36 -19.17 2.24 -8.12
C LEU A 36 -18.24 1.03 -7.91
N ALA A 37 -18.42 -0.05 -8.68
CA ALA A 37 -17.54 -1.21 -8.65
C ALA A 37 -16.10 -0.86 -9.06
N GLY A 38 -15.93 0.02 -10.05
CA GLY A 38 -14.63 0.52 -10.48
C GLY A 38 -13.84 1.19 -9.36
N ILE A 39 -14.50 1.94 -8.49
CA ILE A 39 -13.90 2.56 -7.29
C ILE A 39 -13.38 1.49 -6.32
N PHE A 40 -14.14 0.42 -6.09
CA PHE A 40 -13.70 -0.69 -5.22
C PHE A 40 -12.50 -1.45 -5.80
N VAL A 41 -12.45 -1.62 -7.13
CA VAL A 41 -11.30 -2.21 -7.83
C VAL A 41 -10.08 -1.30 -7.73
N PHE A 42 -10.25 0.03 -7.81
CA PHE A 42 -9.16 0.98 -7.61
C PHE A 42 -8.57 0.90 -6.18
N PHE A 43 -9.44 0.80 -5.17
CA PHE A 43 -9.04 0.59 -3.77
C PHE A 43 -8.43 -0.79 -3.48
N TYR A 44 -8.51 -1.74 -4.43
CA TYR A 44 -7.77 -3.00 -4.37
C TYR A 44 -6.30 -2.82 -4.80
N PHE A 45 -6.04 -2.08 -5.89
CA PHE A 45 -4.69 -1.91 -6.43
C PHE A 45 -3.81 -0.91 -5.66
N LYS A 46 -4.41 0.11 -5.05
CA LYS A 46 -3.70 1.11 -4.23
C LYS A 46 -4.26 1.09 -2.82
N ASN A 47 -3.52 0.48 -1.89
CA ASN A 47 -3.91 0.45 -0.49
C ASN A 47 -3.82 1.88 0.10
N GLU A 48 -4.95 2.47 0.49
CA GLU A 48 -5.06 3.87 0.92
C GLU A 48 -4.14 4.20 2.09
N PHE A 49 -3.98 3.24 3.01
CA PHE A 49 -3.12 3.38 4.18
C PHE A 49 -1.66 3.64 3.80
N LEU A 50 -1.16 2.99 2.75
CA LEU A 50 0.19 3.21 2.23
C LEU A 50 0.34 4.60 1.60
N LEU A 51 -0.69 5.04 0.88
CA LEU A 51 -0.71 6.35 0.24
C LEU A 51 -0.77 7.47 1.29
N LEU A 52 -1.64 7.32 2.30
CA LEU A 52 -1.76 8.25 3.42
C LEU A 52 -0.48 8.32 4.25
N ALA A 53 0.12 7.16 4.55
CA ALA A 53 1.42 7.11 5.23
C ALA A 53 2.51 7.84 4.44
N PHE A 54 2.57 7.65 3.12
CA PHE A 54 3.51 8.37 2.26
C PHE A 54 3.27 9.89 2.25
N LEU A 55 2.00 10.32 2.13
CA LEU A 55 1.67 11.76 2.15
C LEU A 55 2.03 12.41 3.48
N ARG A 56 1.87 11.69 4.60
CA ARG A 56 2.27 12.13 5.94
C ARG A 56 3.79 12.19 6.08
N LEU A 57 4.49 11.16 5.61
CA LEU A 57 5.95 11.13 5.60
C LEU A 57 6.55 12.28 4.79
N ARG A 58 5.93 12.63 3.65
CA ARG A 58 6.33 13.78 2.83
C ARG A 58 6.14 15.13 3.53
N LYS A 59 5.22 15.21 4.49
CA LYS A 59 5.02 16.37 5.36
C LYS A 59 5.89 16.32 6.64
N GLN A 60 6.84 15.39 6.72
CA GLN A 60 7.67 15.13 7.91
C GLN A 60 6.88 14.74 9.16
N ASP A 61 5.62 14.30 9.02
CA ASP A 61 4.78 13.81 10.12
C ASP A 61 5.00 12.30 10.31
N PHE A 62 6.08 11.96 11.02
CA PHE A 62 6.45 10.57 11.32
C PHE A 62 5.48 9.85 12.27
N PRO A 63 4.99 10.46 13.37
CA PRO A 63 4.03 9.81 14.27
C PRO A 63 2.71 9.51 13.57
N GLY A 64 2.24 10.44 12.71
CA GLY A 64 1.06 10.23 11.87
C GLY A 64 1.29 9.08 10.89
N ALA A 65 2.43 9.07 10.19
CA ALA A 65 2.78 7.99 9.25
C ALA A 65 2.86 6.62 9.94
N GLU A 66 3.48 6.54 11.12
CA GLU A 66 3.58 5.31 11.91
C GLU A 66 2.20 4.80 12.33
N LYS A 67 1.30 5.69 12.77
CA LYS A 67 -0.08 5.31 13.11
C LYS A 67 -0.79 4.70 11.90
N TRP A 68 -0.63 5.28 10.71
CA TRP A 68 -1.20 4.76 9.47
C TRP A 68 -0.58 3.41 9.06
N LEU A 69 0.72 3.22 9.26
CA LEU A 69 1.42 1.96 9.03
C LEU A 69 1.04 0.88 10.06
N ASN A 70 0.79 1.24 11.31
CA ASN A 70 0.39 0.32 12.38
C ASN A 70 -1.05 -0.19 12.23
N TYR A 71 -1.90 0.52 11.48
CA TYR A 71 -3.18 -0.06 11.06
C TYR A 71 -2.96 -1.28 10.16
N ILE A 72 -1.82 -1.38 9.47
CA ILE A 72 -1.40 -2.52 8.65
C ILE A 72 -0.81 -3.62 9.53
N LYS A 73 -1.70 -4.34 10.23
CA LYS A 73 -1.31 -5.41 11.17
C LYS A 73 -0.60 -6.60 10.53
N ASN A 74 -0.93 -6.95 9.27
CA ASN A 74 -0.37 -8.11 8.57
C ASN A 74 0.11 -7.74 7.14
N PRO A 75 1.33 -7.21 6.98
CA PRO A 75 1.82 -6.77 5.68
C PRO A 75 1.86 -7.89 4.63
N SER A 76 2.30 -9.11 4.98
CA SER A 76 2.42 -10.22 4.01
C SER A 76 1.09 -10.85 3.57
N SER A 77 0.00 -10.68 4.35
CA SER A 77 -1.34 -11.19 3.98
C SER A 77 -2.22 -10.12 3.32
N ALA A 78 -1.99 -8.84 3.64
CA ALA A 78 -2.85 -7.75 3.19
C ALA A 78 -2.29 -6.98 1.97
N LEU A 79 -1.01 -7.16 1.62
CA LEU A 79 -0.35 -6.40 0.55
C LEU A 79 0.22 -7.33 -0.53
N VAL A 80 0.20 -6.86 -1.78
CA VAL A 80 0.93 -7.49 -2.89
C VAL A 80 2.44 -7.35 -2.61
N LYS A 81 3.29 -8.31 -3.00
CA LYS A 81 4.76 -8.28 -2.76
C LYS A 81 5.40 -6.91 -3.00
N LYS A 82 5.01 -6.21 -4.08
CA LYS A 82 5.47 -4.84 -4.39
C LYS A 82 5.04 -3.78 -3.37
N GLN A 83 3.80 -3.87 -2.88
CA GLN A 83 3.28 -2.99 -1.85
C GLN A 83 3.89 -3.34 -0.47
N GLU A 84 4.17 -4.62 -0.20
CA GLU A 84 4.91 -5.05 0.99
C GLU A 84 6.35 -4.51 0.99
N GLY A 85 7.01 -4.50 -0.17
CA GLY A 85 8.30 -3.83 -0.34
C GLY A 85 8.23 -2.34 0.00
N TYR A 86 7.21 -1.64 -0.49
CA TYR A 86 6.98 -0.22 -0.20
C TYR A 86 6.63 0.04 1.28
N TYR A 87 5.88 -0.85 1.93
CA TYR A 87 5.62 -0.79 3.37
C TYR A 87 6.93 -0.86 4.17
N ASN A 88 7.80 -1.84 3.85
CA ASN A 88 9.09 -1.98 4.51
C ASN A 88 10.00 -0.76 4.25
N PHE A 89 9.93 -0.16 3.07
CA PHE A 89 10.66 1.07 2.75
C PHE A 89 10.20 2.26 3.61
N LEU A 90 8.89 2.51 3.69
CA LEU A 90 8.34 3.56 4.55
C LEU A 90 8.66 3.33 6.03
N HIS A 91 8.57 2.08 6.48
CA HIS A 91 8.89 1.75 7.87
C HIS A 91 10.39 1.93 8.16
N GLY A 92 11.26 1.55 7.22
CA GLY A 92 12.70 1.82 7.29
C GLY A 92 13.04 3.30 7.40
N LEU A 93 12.31 4.17 6.69
CA LEU A 93 12.45 5.64 6.76
C LEU A 93 12.04 6.24 8.12
N ILE A 94 11.08 5.64 8.81
CA ILE A 94 10.68 6.07 10.15
C ILE A 94 11.73 5.60 11.17
N VAL A 95 12.09 4.32 11.09
CA VAL A 95 13.04 3.68 12.03
C VAL A 95 14.46 4.22 11.85
N SER A 96 14.83 4.76 10.69
CA SER A 96 16.16 5.36 10.48
C SER A 96 16.43 6.56 11.38
N GLN A 97 15.40 7.18 11.99
CA GLN A 97 15.61 8.25 12.96
C GLN A 97 15.99 7.75 14.36
N THR A 98 15.51 6.56 14.75
CA THR A 98 15.67 6.03 16.11
C THR A 98 16.73 4.93 16.16
N ASN A 99 16.80 4.07 15.15
CA ASN A 99 17.72 2.95 15.10
C ASN A 99 18.19 2.61 13.69
N LEU A 100 19.43 3.02 13.38
CA LEU A 100 20.09 2.81 12.09
C LEU A 100 20.25 1.32 11.74
N THR A 101 20.49 0.45 12.73
CA THR A 101 20.70 -0.99 12.50
C THR A 101 19.40 -1.70 12.14
N GLN A 102 18.28 -1.30 12.74
CA GLN A 102 16.97 -1.84 12.38
C GLN A 102 16.51 -1.33 11.00
N ALA A 103 16.75 -0.05 10.71
CA ALA A 103 16.43 0.54 9.41
C ALA A 103 17.11 -0.21 8.25
N GLU A 104 18.38 -0.59 8.42
CA GLU A 104 19.14 -1.36 7.43
C GLU A 104 18.44 -2.70 7.07
N LYS A 105 17.89 -3.41 8.06
CA LYS A 105 17.15 -4.66 7.83
C LYS A 105 15.88 -4.42 7.01
N TYR A 106 15.14 -3.35 7.32
CA TYR A 106 13.93 -2.99 6.59
C TYR A 106 14.21 -2.59 5.14
N PHE A 107 15.27 -1.81 4.89
CA PHE A 107 15.64 -1.44 3.53
C PHE A 107 16.12 -2.64 2.69
N LYS A 108 16.92 -3.56 3.28
CA LYS A 108 17.31 -4.81 2.59
C LYS A 108 16.08 -5.66 2.27
N ARG A 109 15.13 -5.77 3.20
CA ARG A 109 13.87 -6.51 2.98
C ARG A 109 13.01 -5.85 1.91
N ALA A 110 12.92 -4.52 1.89
CA ALA A 110 12.20 -3.77 0.86
C ALA A 110 12.77 -4.04 -0.54
N LEU A 111 14.10 -4.00 -0.69
CA LEU A 111 14.77 -4.28 -1.96
C LEU A 111 14.58 -5.73 -2.43
N ASN A 112 14.64 -6.69 -1.51
CA ASN A 112 14.42 -8.11 -1.82
C ASN A 112 12.99 -8.40 -2.26
N LEU A 113 11.99 -7.76 -1.64
CA LEU A 113 10.58 -7.90 -2.02
C LEU A 113 10.25 -7.20 -3.34
N GLY A 114 11.09 -6.25 -3.76
CA GLY A 114 11.00 -5.53 -5.02
C GLY A 114 10.04 -4.33 -4.93
N LEU A 115 10.57 -3.13 -5.16
CA LEU A 115 9.75 -1.91 -5.19
C LEU A 115 9.12 -1.72 -6.58
N SER A 116 7.89 -1.20 -6.59
CA SER A 116 7.15 -0.94 -7.83
C SER A 116 7.79 0.15 -8.69
N MET A 117 8.41 1.15 -8.06
CA MET A 117 8.99 2.30 -8.76
C MET A 117 10.51 2.28 -8.69
N SER A 118 11.15 2.62 -9.80
CA SER A 118 12.61 2.75 -9.92
C SER A 118 13.15 3.85 -9.00
N HIS A 119 12.41 4.93 -8.82
CA HIS A 119 12.77 6.03 -7.91
C HIS A 119 12.87 5.56 -6.46
N ASP A 120 11.86 4.84 -5.95
CA ASP A 120 11.88 4.34 -4.57
C ASP A 120 13.02 3.33 -4.36
N ARG A 121 13.32 2.51 -5.39
CA ARG A 121 14.46 1.59 -5.36
C ARG A 121 15.79 2.34 -5.23
N ALA A 122 15.97 3.40 -6.02
CA ALA A 122 17.16 4.25 -5.95
C ALA A 122 17.27 4.94 -4.59
N MET A 123 16.15 5.44 -4.05
CA MET A 123 16.11 6.08 -2.74
C MET A 123 16.43 5.09 -1.61
N ALA A 124 15.93 3.85 -1.68
CA ALA A 124 16.27 2.80 -0.73
C ALA A 124 17.76 2.44 -0.76
N THR A 125 18.37 2.36 -1.94
CA THR A 125 19.82 2.13 -2.06
C THR A 125 20.64 3.32 -1.55
N LEU A 126 20.21 4.55 -1.79
CA LEU A 126 20.86 5.76 -1.27
C LEU A 126 20.81 5.80 0.26
N GLN A 127 19.65 5.48 0.86
CA GLN A 127 19.54 5.42 2.32
C GLN A 127 20.40 4.31 2.92
N LEU A 128 20.51 3.14 2.27
CA LEU A 128 21.45 2.10 2.71
C LEU A 128 22.91 2.56 2.64
N ALA A 129 23.29 3.27 1.58
CA ALA A 129 24.63 3.83 1.46
C ALA A 129 24.90 4.88 2.56
N GLY A 130 23.94 5.76 2.82
CA GLY A 130 24.03 6.76 3.91
C GLY A 130 24.14 6.10 5.29
N LEU A 131 23.37 5.05 5.56
CA LEU A 131 23.47 4.26 6.79
C LEU A 131 24.83 3.57 6.93
N ALA A 132 25.38 3.03 5.85
CA ALA A 132 26.72 2.42 5.86
C ALA A 132 27.82 3.45 6.11
N MET A 133 27.68 4.66 5.57
CA MET A 133 28.60 5.78 5.84
C MET A 133 28.52 6.26 7.28
N ALA A 134 27.32 6.32 7.86
CA ALA A 134 27.11 6.76 9.25
C ALA A 134 27.61 5.73 10.30
N LYS A 135 27.85 4.48 9.88
CA LYS A 135 28.32 3.39 10.74
C LYS A 135 29.85 3.31 10.85
N ARG A 136 30.58 4.31 10.34
CA ARG A 136 32.04 4.42 10.40
C ARG A 136 32.55 4.88 11.75
#